data_AF-A0AAV6U9R1-F1
#
_entry.id   AF-A0AAV6U9R1-F1
#
_cell.length_a   1.000
_cell.length_b   1.000
_cell.length_c   1.000
_cell.angle_alpha   90.00
_cell.angle_beta   90.00
_cell.angle_gamma   90.00
#
_symmetry.space_group_name_H-M   'P 1'
#
loop_
_entity.id
_entity.type
_entity.pdbx_description
1 polymer ?
#
loop_
_entity_poly.entity_id
_entity_poly.type
_entity_poly.pdbx_seq_one_letter_code
_entity_poly.pdbx_strand_id
1 'polypeptide(L)'
;MLRFIKEETVGSLGGSKLLDVDTKNFDTFLPLKRINVGEATKRALSQLNDVKEARMAMRSFLMKLCNLLKDALPLTNPLLKYLEKLHPAMRSVESNEGIRRLCIELKPLKIDAQLIDRILQEFQIYKMDPAVDVFSKEFLEQNKSTTRIDSFWKDVFDIKDKISGQPKYANLKILVINCLTLAHGSEQKYQKLWNIIIMLLVLSHGQATVESGFSQNKQLEVENLNEEFYVAKRIILGKIKYCGSLRNVVITKELRIAAAGARQKYLAHLDE
;
A
#
# COMPACT_ATOMS: atom_id res chain seq x y z
N MET A 1 6.07 19.68 1.64
CA MET A 1 6.38 20.95 2.32
C MET A 1 7.48 21.76 1.62
N LEU A 2 8.59 21.15 1.17
CA LEU A 2 9.71 21.83 0.46
C LEU A 2 9.33 22.62 -0.81
N ARG A 3 8.12 22.45 -1.36
CA ARG A 3 7.65 23.24 -2.51
C ARG A 3 7.43 24.72 -2.19
N PHE A 4 7.16 25.07 -0.93
CA PHE A 4 6.84 26.44 -0.52
C PHE A 4 7.49 26.87 0.82
N ILE A 5 8.06 25.94 1.60
CA ILE A 5 8.80 26.22 2.83
C ILE A 5 10.31 26.03 2.55
N LYS A 6 11.16 26.85 3.19
CA LYS A 6 12.62 26.79 3.10
C LYS A 6 13.15 25.43 3.52
N GLU A 7 14.21 24.98 2.85
CA GLU A 7 14.87 23.71 3.12
C GLU A 7 15.50 23.66 4.52
N GLU A 8 16.01 24.78 5.00
CA GLU A 8 16.56 24.93 6.37
C GLU A 8 15.55 24.56 7.46
N THR A 9 14.26 24.76 7.21
CA THR A 9 13.19 24.51 8.20
C THR A 9 12.67 23.08 8.17
N VAL A 10 12.69 22.39 7.02
CA VAL A 10 11.99 21.11 6.85
C VAL A 10 12.89 19.99 6.30
N GLY A 11 14.05 20.31 5.73
CA GLY A 11 14.92 19.35 5.04
C GLY A 11 15.49 18.25 5.94
N SER A 12 15.72 18.55 7.22
CA SER A 12 16.21 17.58 8.21
C SER A 12 15.09 16.90 9.02
N LEU A 13 13.83 17.31 8.82
CA LEU A 13 12.69 16.80 9.58
C LEU A 13 12.06 15.59 8.87
N GLY A 14 11.80 14.53 9.63
CA GLY A 14 11.13 13.32 9.17
C GLY A 14 10.10 12.82 10.18
N GLY A 15 9.12 12.04 9.69
CA GLY A 15 8.11 11.38 10.53
C GLY A 15 7.25 12.38 11.31
N SER A 16 7.03 12.11 12.61
CA SER A 16 6.17 12.92 13.48
C SER A 16 6.63 14.36 13.64
N LYS A 17 7.93 14.64 13.48
CA LYS A 17 8.49 16.01 13.57
C LYS A 17 7.97 16.94 12.46
N LEU A 18 7.44 16.38 11.36
CA LEU A 18 6.79 17.16 10.29
C LEU A 18 5.43 17.72 10.73
N LEU A 19 4.79 17.12 11.74
CA LEU A 19 3.52 17.59 12.27
C LEU A 19 3.68 18.92 13.01
N ASP A 20 4.84 19.15 13.64
CA ASP A 20 5.12 20.33 14.47
C ASP A 20 5.48 21.58 13.65
N VAL A 21 5.74 21.44 12.34
CA VAL A 21 6.19 22.55 11.47
C VAL A 21 5.10 23.59 11.28
N ASP A 22 5.24 24.82 11.76
CA ASP A 22 4.23 25.84 11.48
C ASP A 22 4.17 26.20 9.98
N THR A 23 3.08 25.78 9.32
CA THR A 23 2.83 26.03 7.89
C THR A 23 2.23 27.39 7.61
N LYS A 24 1.97 28.21 8.65
CA LYS A 24 1.45 29.57 8.56
C LYS A 24 2.53 30.63 8.83
N ASN A 25 3.74 30.21 9.23
CA ASN A 25 4.83 31.12 9.50
C ASN A 25 5.44 31.66 8.18
N PHE A 26 5.16 32.92 7.88
CA PHE A 26 5.62 33.59 6.66
C PHE A 26 7.14 33.70 6.54
N ASP A 27 7.89 33.73 7.64
CA ASP A 27 9.35 33.86 7.63
C ASP A 27 10.05 32.59 7.12
N THR A 28 9.37 31.45 7.27
CA THR A 28 9.83 30.15 6.79
C THR A 28 9.52 29.91 5.31
N PHE A 29 8.74 30.79 4.67
CA PHE A 29 8.32 30.59 3.29
C PHE A 29 9.40 30.95 2.28
N LEU A 30 9.40 30.19 1.18
CA LEU A 30 10.16 30.56 0.00
C LEU A 30 9.55 31.82 -0.63
N PRO A 31 10.38 32.71 -1.20
CA PRO A 31 9.91 33.84 -2.00
C PRO A 31 8.95 33.38 -3.10
N LEU A 32 7.94 34.19 -3.44
CA LEU A 32 6.89 33.82 -4.41
C LEU A 32 7.45 33.31 -5.75
N LYS A 33 8.56 33.89 -6.21
CA LYS A 33 9.24 33.49 -7.46
C LYS A 33 9.95 32.13 -7.37
N ARG A 34 10.30 31.66 -6.17
CA ARG A 34 11.02 30.40 -5.92
C ARG A 34 10.10 29.25 -5.50
N ILE A 35 8.78 29.47 -5.42
CA ILE A 35 7.82 28.39 -5.17
C ILE A 35 7.93 27.37 -6.30
N ASN A 36 8.15 26.11 -5.94
CA ASN A 36 8.25 25.03 -6.91
C ASN A 36 6.85 24.57 -7.33
N VAL A 37 6.38 25.10 -8.46
CA VAL A 37 5.09 24.79 -9.08
C VAL A 37 5.20 23.79 -10.24
N GLY A 38 6.41 23.35 -10.60
CA GLY A 38 6.66 22.49 -11.77
C GLY A 38 6.78 23.27 -13.09
N GLU A 39 7.42 22.65 -14.09
CA GLU A 39 7.83 23.32 -15.33
C GLU A 39 6.65 23.65 -16.26
N ALA A 40 5.68 22.74 -16.37
CA ALA A 40 4.45 22.99 -17.14
C ALA A 40 3.67 24.19 -16.58
N THR A 41 3.54 24.27 -15.25
CA THR A 41 2.83 25.37 -14.58
C THR A 41 3.59 26.69 -14.67
N LYS A 42 4.94 26.68 -14.69
CA LYS A 42 5.72 27.90 -14.95
C LYS A 42 5.45 28.48 -16.33
N ARG A 43 5.35 27.64 -17.37
CA ARG A 43 5.03 28.08 -18.73
C ARG A 43 3.62 28.66 -18.83
N ALA A 44 2.65 28.07 -18.13
CA ALA A 44 1.30 28.62 -18.04
C ALA A 44 1.29 29.97 -17.28
N LEU A 45 2.08 30.10 -16.20
CA LEU A 45 2.21 31.34 -15.43
C LEU A 45 2.84 32.48 -16.22
N SER A 46 3.76 32.21 -17.16
CA SER A 46 4.35 33.26 -18.01
C SER A 46 3.37 33.90 -19.00
N GLN A 47 2.21 33.26 -19.23
CA GLN A 47 1.16 33.77 -20.12
C GLN A 47 0.09 34.60 -19.39
N LEU A 48 0.17 34.71 -18.06
CA LEU A 48 -0.80 35.44 -17.25
C LEU A 48 -0.31 36.86 -16.93
N ASN A 49 -1.23 37.81 -16.86
CA ASN A 49 -0.94 39.18 -16.44
C ASN A 49 -0.68 39.26 -14.92
N ASP A 50 -1.47 38.54 -14.12
CA ASP A 50 -1.43 38.60 -12.65
C ASP A 50 -0.66 37.44 -12.00
N VAL A 51 0.58 37.25 -12.44
CA VAL A 51 1.47 36.15 -11.96
C VAL A 51 1.68 36.18 -10.44
N LYS A 52 1.69 37.37 -9.84
CA LYS A 52 1.89 37.53 -8.39
C LYS A 52 0.70 36.97 -7.60
N GLU A 53 -0.52 37.29 -8.03
CA GLU A 53 -1.75 36.83 -7.39
C GLU A 53 -1.94 35.32 -7.56
N ALA A 54 -1.67 34.81 -8.76
CA ALA A 54 -1.67 33.36 -9.03
C ALA A 54 -0.70 32.60 -8.11
N ARG A 55 0.52 33.13 -7.89
CA ARG A 55 1.50 32.52 -6.98
C ARG A 55 1.08 32.59 -5.51
N MET A 56 0.40 33.66 -5.08
CA MET A 56 -0.18 33.74 -3.74
C MET A 56 -1.29 32.70 -3.54
N ALA A 57 -2.19 32.55 -4.52
CA ALA A 57 -3.24 31.55 -4.51
C ALA A 57 -2.66 30.11 -4.48
N MET A 58 -1.64 29.83 -5.29
CA MET A 58 -0.95 28.53 -5.29
C MET A 58 -0.28 28.24 -3.94
N ARG A 59 0.34 29.23 -3.29
CA ARG A 59 0.87 29.05 -1.94
C ARG A 59 -0.25 28.73 -0.94
N SER A 60 -1.35 29.49 -0.98
CA SER A 60 -2.51 29.26 -0.11
C SER A 60 -3.07 27.84 -0.27
N PHE A 61 -3.16 27.36 -1.51
CA PHE A 61 -3.54 25.98 -1.79
C PHE A 61 -2.56 24.96 -1.17
N LEU A 62 -1.24 25.14 -1.39
CA LEU A 62 -0.23 24.22 -0.85
C LEU A 62 -0.20 24.21 0.69
N MET A 63 -0.45 25.36 1.33
CA MET A 63 -0.60 25.46 2.78
C MET A 63 -1.82 24.68 3.27
N LYS A 64 -2.99 24.90 2.67
CA LYS A 64 -4.24 24.18 3.01
C LYS A 64 -4.07 22.68 2.83
N LEU A 65 -3.46 22.25 1.73
CA LEU A 65 -3.18 20.84 1.47
C LEU A 65 -2.24 20.25 2.53
N CYS A 66 -1.17 20.96 2.92
CA CYS A 66 -0.27 20.47 3.97
C CYS A 66 -0.98 20.37 5.33
N ASN A 67 -1.87 21.30 5.68
CA ASN A 67 -2.63 21.23 6.92
C ASN A 67 -3.62 20.08 6.91
N LEU A 68 -4.35 19.91 5.81
CA LEU A 68 -5.23 18.75 5.63
C LEU A 68 -4.45 17.44 5.76
N LEU A 69 -3.25 17.35 5.16
CA LEU A 69 -2.40 16.19 5.31
C LEU A 69 -1.95 16.03 6.76
N LYS A 70 -1.51 17.07 7.47
CA LYS A 70 -1.16 16.94 8.90
C LYS A 70 -2.30 16.39 9.76
N ASP A 71 -3.52 16.86 9.50
CA ASP A 71 -4.70 16.45 10.25
C ASP A 71 -5.16 15.03 9.86
N ALA A 72 -5.02 14.66 8.59
CA ALA A 72 -5.48 13.38 8.04
C ALA A 72 -4.36 12.33 7.88
N LEU A 73 -3.10 12.66 8.20
CA LEU A 73 -1.97 11.74 8.09
C LEU A 73 -2.15 10.64 9.13
N PRO A 74 -1.87 9.38 8.78
CA PRO A 74 -1.97 8.26 9.70
C PRO A 74 -0.90 8.30 10.81
N LEU A 75 0.06 9.22 10.72
CA LEU A 75 1.13 9.37 11.70
C LEU A 75 0.58 9.74 13.08
N THR A 76 -0.61 10.35 13.13
CA THR A 76 -1.35 10.64 14.36
C THR A 76 -2.24 9.46 14.78
N ASN A 77 -2.55 8.52 13.88
CA ASN A 77 -3.39 7.36 14.17
C ASN A 77 -2.54 6.30 14.90
N PRO A 78 -2.80 6.05 16.20
CA PRO A 78 -2.01 5.10 16.97
C PRO A 78 -2.02 3.70 16.36
N LEU A 79 -3.17 3.24 15.87
CA LEU A 79 -3.31 1.91 15.27
C LEU A 79 -2.42 1.75 14.03
N LEU A 80 -2.39 2.75 13.13
CA LEU A 80 -1.58 2.68 11.91
C LEU A 80 -0.09 2.77 12.21
N LYS A 81 0.30 3.57 13.21
CA LYS A 81 1.67 3.61 13.71
C LYS A 81 2.13 2.25 14.25
N TYR A 82 1.26 1.53 14.95
CA TYR A 82 1.61 0.22 15.49
C TYR A 82 1.42 -0.92 14.48
N LEU A 83 0.69 -0.70 13.38
CA LEU A 83 0.49 -1.72 12.33
C LEU A 83 1.80 -2.05 11.58
N GLU A 84 2.66 -1.05 11.36
CA GLU A 84 3.99 -1.22 10.76
C GLU A 84 4.84 -2.25 11.52
N LYS A 85 4.56 -2.43 12.82
CA LYS A 85 5.29 -3.35 13.70
C LYS A 85 5.06 -4.82 13.37
N LEU A 86 4.01 -5.14 12.62
CA LEU A 86 3.75 -6.47 12.08
C LEU A 86 4.49 -6.73 10.74
N HIS A 87 5.21 -5.75 10.20
CA HIS A 87 5.95 -5.96 8.97
C HIS A 87 7.16 -6.89 9.21
N PRO A 88 7.46 -7.86 8.30
CA PRO A 88 8.59 -8.80 8.48
C PRO A 88 9.93 -8.09 8.70
N ALA A 89 10.17 -6.96 8.02
CA ALA A 89 11.37 -6.14 8.20
C ALA A 89 11.56 -5.61 9.65
N MET A 90 10.47 -5.43 10.39
CA MET A 90 10.51 -4.92 11.77
C MET A 90 10.70 -6.03 12.80
N ARG A 91 10.64 -7.31 12.40
CA ARG A 91 10.68 -8.47 13.31
C ARG A 91 11.87 -8.45 14.27
N SER A 92 13.06 -8.11 13.78
CA SER A 92 14.28 -8.09 14.61
C SER A 92 14.31 -6.88 15.57
N VAL A 93 13.85 -5.72 15.09
CA VAL A 93 13.93 -4.44 15.80
C VAL A 93 12.78 -4.23 16.78
N GLU A 94 11.63 -4.86 16.54
CA GLU A 94 10.39 -4.52 17.23
C GLU A 94 10.33 -5.01 18.68
N SER A 95 9.73 -4.16 19.53
CA SER A 95 9.52 -4.45 20.96
C SER A 95 8.13 -5.01 21.22
N ASN A 96 7.99 -5.81 22.29
CA ASN A 96 6.69 -6.30 22.75
C ASN A 96 5.70 -5.17 23.08
N GLU A 97 6.20 -3.99 23.47
CA GLU A 97 5.33 -2.85 23.79
C GLU A 97 4.59 -2.35 22.53
N GLY A 98 5.20 -2.43 21.34
CA GLY A 98 4.52 -2.05 20.09
C GLY A 98 3.32 -2.95 19.79
N ILE A 99 3.50 -4.27 19.96
CA ILE A 99 2.43 -5.26 19.78
C ILE A 99 1.36 -5.12 20.86
N ARG A 100 1.76 -4.88 22.12
CA ARG A 100 0.82 -4.62 23.21
C ARG A 100 -0.05 -3.40 22.94
N ARG A 101 0.55 -2.31 22.45
CA ARG A 101 -0.19 -1.10 22.07
C ARG A 101 -1.14 -1.38 20.91
N LEU A 102 -0.74 -2.18 19.94
CA LEU A 102 -1.62 -2.61 18.84
C LEU A 102 -2.86 -3.35 19.38
N CYS A 103 -2.69 -4.28 20.33
CA CYS A 103 -3.81 -5.00 20.95
C CYS A 103 -4.79 -4.05 21.68
N ILE A 104 -4.28 -3.02 22.36
CA ILE A 104 -5.09 -2.04 23.10
C ILE A 104 -5.84 -1.10 22.15
N GLU A 105 -5.18 -0.64 21.09
CA GLU A 105 -5.76 0.28 20.12
C GLU A 105 -6.79 -0.40 19.21
N LEU A 106 -6.75 -1.74 19.09
CA LEU A 106 -7.78 -2.56 18.45
C LEU A 106 -9.04 -2.72 19.33
N LYS A 107 -9.67 -1.58 19.60
CA LYS A 107 -10.94 -1.47 20.35
C LYS A 107 -12.06 -2.43 19.90
N PRO A 108 -12.23 -2.79 18.60
CA PRO A 108 -13.31 -3.70 18.19
C PRO A 108 -13.21 -5.11 18.77
N LEU A 109 -12.01 -5.57 19.11
CA LEU A 109 -11.76 -6.98 19.43
C LEU A 109 -11.95 -7.34 20.89
N LYS A 110 -12.14 -6.37 21.78
CA LYS A 110 -12.25 -6.59 23.24
C LYS A 110 -11.22 -7.65 23.73
N ILE A 111 -9.96 -7.48 23.32
CA ILE A 111 -8.87 -8.37 23.70
C ILE A 111 -8.66 -8.21 25.21
N ASP A 112 -8.81 -9.30 25.97
CA ASP A 112 -8.61 -9.30 27.40
C ASP A 112 -7.11 -9.37 27.76
N ALA A 113 -6.77 -9.05 29.00
CA ALA A 113 -5.37 -9.03 29.45
C ALA A 113 -4.68 -10.40 29.26
N GLN A 114 -5.41 -11.50 29.48
CA GLN A 114 -4.87 -12.85 29.32
C GLN A 114 -4.55 -13.20 27.86
N LEU A 115 -5.38 -12.75 26.90
CA LEU A 115 -5.07 -12.92 25.48
C LEU A 115 -3.90 -12.04 25.05
N ILE A 116 -3.77 -10.81 25.58
CA ILE A 116 -2.59 -9.96 25.33
C ILE A 116 -1.31 -10.67 25.76
N ASP A 117 -1.26 -11.23 26.96
CA ASP A 117 -0.07 -11.92 27.47
C ASP A 117 0.29 -13.13 26.59
N ARG A 118 -0.70 -13.90 26.15
CA ARG A 118 -0.49 -15.03 25.23
C ARG A 118 0.03 -14.59 23.86
N ILE A 119 -0.51 -13.50 23.30
CA ILE A 119 -0.03 -12.92 22.04
C ILE A 119 1.42 -12.47 22.17
N LEU A 120 1.78 -11.81 23.28
CA LEU A 120 3.14 -11.32 23.50
C LEU A 120 4.14 -12.48 23.64
N GLN A 121 3.76 -13.56 24.30
CA GLN A 121 4.57 -14.79 24.39
C GLN A 121 4.78 -15.41 23.00
N GLU A 122 3.71 -15.59 22.22
CA GLU A 122 3.80 -16.10 20.85
C GLU A 122 4.63 -15.19 19.94
N PHE A 123 4.54 -13.88 20.11
CA PHE A 123 5.35 -12.93 19.36
C PHE A 123 6.85 -13.04 19.68
N GLN A 124 7.22 -13.29 20.94
CA GLN A 124 8.61 -13.56 21.30
C GLN A 124 9.13 -14.84 20.65
N ILE A 125 8.32 -15.89 20.63
CA ILE A 125 8.67 -17.15 19.96
C ILE A 125 8.82 -16.90 18.44
N TYR A 126 7.89 -16.16 17.84
CA TYR A 126 7.93 -15.75 16.44
C TYR A 126 9.22 -15.00 16.10
N LYS A 127 9.70 -14.09 16.96
CA LYS A 127 10.97 -13.37 16.73
C LYS A 127 12.18 -14.28 16.67
N MET A 128 12.17 -15.40 17.38
CA MET A 128 13.32 -16.30 17.52
C MET A 128 13.20 -17.56 16.65
N ASP A 129 12.10 -17.74 15.92
CA ASP A 129 11.85 -18.95 15.13
C ASP A 129 12.69 -19.00 13.84
N PRO A 130 13.61 -19.97 13.69
CA PRO A 130 14.44 -20.09 12.48
C PRO A 130 13.63 -20.38 11.21
N ALA A 131 12.47 -21.03 11.34
CA ALA A 131 11.61 -21.31 10.18
C ALA A 131 11.08 -20.01 9.57
N VAL A 132 10.79 -19.02 10.42
CA VAL A 132 10.29 -17.70 9.99
C VAL A 132 11.42 -16.84 9.42
N ASP A 133 12.68 -17.08 9.77
CA ASP A 133 13.83 -16.36 9.17
C ASP A 133 13.94 -16.62 7.67
N VAL A 134 13.64 -17.85 7.24
CA VAL A 134 13.61 -18.23 5.81
C VAL A 134 12.54 -17.41 5.09
N PHE A 135 11.31 -17.43 5.60
CA PHE A 135 10.20 -16.65 5.02
C PHE A 135 10.47 -15.14 5.03
N SER A 136 11.11 -14.63 6.08
CA SER A 136 11.44 -13.21 6.21
C SER A 136 12.49 -12.80 5.17
N LYS A 137 13.51 -13.64 4.94
CA LYS A 137 14.53 -13.40 3.90
C LYS A 137 13.92 -13.49 2.51
N GLU A 138 13.14 -14.53 2.21
CA GLU A 138 12.44 -14.68 0.93
C GLU A 138 11.54 -13.47 0.65
N PHE A 139 10.77 -13.01 1.65
CA PHE A 139 9.93 -11.82 1.53
C PHE A 139 10.73 -10.53 1.25
N LEU A 140 11.88 -10.33 1.88
CA LEU A 140 12.69 -9.12 1.74
C LEU A 140 13.58 -9.12 0.48
N GLU A 141 14.07 -10.30 0.08
CA GLU A 141 14.88 -10.50 -1.13
C GLU A 141 14.02 -10.46 -2.39
N GLN A 142 12.79 -10.99 -2.34
CA GLN A 142 11.83 -10.93 -3.45
C GLN A 142 11.11 -9.58 -3.55
N ASN A 143 11.81 -8.45 -3.40
CA ASN A 143 11.29 -7.09 -3.64
C ASN A 143 10.85 -6.83 -5.11
N LYS A 144 10.45 -7.85 -5.86
CA LYS A 144 9.62 -7.78 -7.07
C LYS A 144 8.14 -7.69 -6.68
N SER A 145 7.69 -6.53 -6.17
CA SER A 145 6.29 -6.02 -6.19
C SER A 145 5.05 -6.92 -6.08
N THR A 146 5.10 -8.22 -5.78
CA THR A 146 3.99 -9.17 -5.97
C THR A 146 3.69 -10.03 -4.74
N THR A 147 4.64 -10.24 -3.84
CA THR A 147 4.41 -11.05 -2.63
C THR A 147 3.62 -10.23 -1.61
N ARG A 148 2.33 -10.52 -1.51
CA ARG A 148 1.44 -9.83 -0.58
C ARG A 148 1.76 -10.22 0.88
N ILE A 149 1.60 -9.28 1.80
CA ILE A 149 1.88 -9.48 3.23
C ILE A 149 1.01 -10.56 3.88
N ASP A 150 -0.20 -10.80 3.36
CA ASP A 150 -1.09 -11.86 3.82
C ASP A 150 -0.58 -13.27 3.46
N SER A 151 0.10 -13.42 2.32
CA SER A 151 0.76 -14.67 1.95
C SER A 151 1.87 -15.01 2.95
N PHE A 152 2.73 -14.04 3.30
CA PHE A 152 3.76 -14.22 4.33
C PHE A 152 3.15 -14.70 5.65
N TRP A 153 2.10 -14.02 6.13
CA TRP A 153 1.49 -14.38 7.41
C TRP A 153 0.77 -15.73 7.35
N LYS A 154 0.26 -16.14 6.19
CA LYS A 154 -0.29 -17.47 5.98
C LYS A 154 0.78 -18.55 6.20
N ASP A 155 1.96 -18.40 5.60
CA ASP A 155 3.07 -19.35 5.76
C ASP A 155 3.52 -19.43 7.22
N VAL A 156 3.57 -18.30 7.93
CA VAL A 156 3.86 -18.25 9.37
C VAL A 156 2.82 -19.01 10.19
N PHE A 157 1.53 -18.85 9.89
CA PHE A 157 0.44 -19.49 10.63
C PHE A 157 0.26 -20.99 10.32
N ASP A 158 0.81 -21.47 9.22
CA ASP A 158 0.84 -22.89 8.88
C ASP A 158 1.93 -23.65 9.64
N ILE A 159 2.84 -22.96 10.34
CA ILE A 159 3.81 -23.58 11.25
C ILE A 159 3.06 -24.24 12.42
N LYS A 160 3.27 -25.56 12.53
CA LYS A 160 2.79 -26.38 13.64
C LYS A 160 3.92 -26.72 14.59
N ASP A 161 3.59 -26.81 15.87
CA ASP A 161 4.48 -27.38 16.86
C ASP A 161 4.70 -28.87 16.56
N LYS A 162 5.96 -29.29 16.56
CA LYS A 162 6.37 -30.67 16.24
C LYS A 162 5.88 -31.67 17.29
N ILE A 163 5.65 -31.20 18.52
CA ILE A 163 5.31 -32.05 19.66
C ILE A 163 3.79 -32.21 19.75
N SER A 164 3.06 -31.10 19.74
CA SER A 164 1.59 -31.11 19.91
C SER A 164 0.80 -31.20 18.60
N GLY A 165 1.43 -30.91 17.45
CA GLY A 165 0.74 -30.81 16.16
C GLY A 165 -0.20 -29.60 16.03
N GLN A 166 -0.26 -28.75 17.06
CA GLN A 166 -1.10 -27.56 17.11
C GLN A 166 -0.44 -26.38 16.41
N PRO A 167 -1.21 -25.39 15.92
CA PRO A 167 -0.66 -24.18 15.33
C PRO A 167 0.17 -23.41 16.37
N LYS A 168 1.39 -23.04 15.99
CA LYS A 168 2.37 -22.41 16.90
C LYS A 168 2.01 -20.97 17.29
N TYR A 169 1.21 -20.30 16.45
CA TYR A 169 0.90 -18.87 16.53
C TYR A 169 -0.61 -18.60 16.52
N ALA A 170 -1.39 -19.37 17.29
CA ALA A 170 -2.85 -19.32 17.26
C ALA A 170 -3.40 -17.97 17.75
N ASN A 171 -2.82 -17.38 18.80
CA ASN A 171 -3.27 -16.12 19.37
C ASN A 171 -2.76 -14.93 18.55
N LEU A 172 -1.50 -14.98 18.08
CA LEU A 172 -0.93 -13.98 17.19
C LEU A 172 -1.70 -13.93 15.87
N LYS A 173 -2.16 -15.08 15.35
CA LYS A 173 -3.03 -15.17 14.19
C LYS A 173 -4.31 -14.35 14.36
N ILE A 174 -4.93 -14.38 15.55
CA ILE A 174 -6.13 -13.56 15.82
C ILE A 174 -5.76 -12.08 15.64
N LEU A 175 -4.68 -11.60 16.26
CA LEU A 175 -4.27 -10.20 16.15
C LEU A 175 -4.03 -9.80 14.68
N VAL A 176 -3.21 -10.57 13.98
CA VAL A 176 -2.78 -10.25 12.62
C VAL A 176 -3.93 -10.34 11.63
N ILE A 177 -4.75 -11.40 11.68
CA ILE A 177 -5.93 -11.50 10.81
C ILE A 177 -6.81 -10.30 11.02
N ASN A 178 -7.06 -9.88 12.27
CA ASN A 178 -7.90 -8.72 12.51
C ASN A 178 -7.29 -7.41 12.00
N CYS A 179 -5.98 -7.23 12.14
CA CYS A 179 -5.27 -6.12 11.51
C CYS A 179 -5.38 -6.14 9.99
N LEU A 180 -5.30 -7.32 9.39
CA LEU A 180 -5.39 -7.54 7.94
C LEU A 180 -6.83 -7.60 7.42
N THR A 181 -7.85 -7.83 8.24
CA THR A 181 -9.28 -7.85 7.85
C THR A 181 -9.97 -6.53 8.12
N LEU A 182 -9.40 -5.64 8.94
CA LEU A 182 -9.70 -4.21 8.88
C LEU A 182 -9.55 -3.66 7.44
N ALA A 183 -8.73 -4.32 6.61
CA ALA A 183 -8.60 -4.07 5.19
C ALA A 183 -9.81 -4.51 4.36
N HIS A 184 -10.29 -5.73 4.61
CA HIS A 184 -11.41 -6.32 3.89
C HIS A 184 -12.70 -6.03 4.67
N GLY A 185 -13.05 -4.75 4.77
CA GLY A 185 -14.23 -4.31 5.51
C GLY A 185 -15.51 -4.98 4.99
N SER A 186 -15.96 -6.01 5.68
CA SER A 186 -17.35 -6.49 5.65
C SER A 186 -18.30 -5.48 6.30
N GLU A 187 -17.78 -4.56 7.12
CA GLU A 187 -18.52 -3.39 7.61
C GLU A 187 -18.26 -2.16 6.72
N GLN A 188 -19.33 -1.63 6.12
CA GLN A 188 -19.36 -0.39 5.32
C GLN A 188 -18.67 0.80 6.00
N LYS A 189 -18.56 0.78 7.33
CA LYS A 189 -17.95 1.81 8.15
C LYS A 189 -16.44 2.03 7.87
N TYR A 190 -15.71 0.99 7.45
CA TYR A 190 -14.24 1.06 7.34
C TYR A 190 -13.69 1.09 5.91
N GLN A 191 -14.53 0.98 4.88
CA GLN A 191 -14.08 1.05 3.48
C GLN A 191 -13.33 2.34 3.14
N LYS A 192 -13.73 3.47 3.75
CA LYS A 192 -13.04 4.75 3.58
C LYS A 192 -11.67 4.77 4.25
N LEU A 193 -11.53 4.15 5.41
CA LEU A 193 -10.26 4.02 6.12
C LEU A 193 -9.31 3.09 5.37
N TRP A 194 -9.83 2.00 4.79
CA TRP A 194 -9.04 1.09 3.98
C TRP A 194 -8.44 1.73 2.73
N ASN A 195 -9.18 2.59 2.03
CA ASN A 195 -8.62 3.36 0.91
C ASN A 195 -7.42 4.21 1.34
N ILE A 196 -7.45 4.75 2.55
CA ILE A 196 -6.34 5.53 3.14
C ILE A 196 -5.17 4.60 3.48
N ILE A 197 -5.43 3.44 4.09
CA ILE A 197 -4.40 2.44 4.42
C ILE A 197 -3.72 1.88 3.17
N ILE A 198 -4.47 1.55 2.10
CA ILE A 198 -3.91 1.15 0.81
C ILE A 198 -3.00 2.26 0.28
N MET A 199 -3.49 3.50 0.24
CA MET A 199 -2.68 4.62 -0.24
C MET A 199 -1.38 4.75 0.56
N LEU A 200 -1.41 4.50 1.87
CA LEU A 200 -0.25 4.60 2.76
C LEU A 200 0.74 3.45 2.66
N LEU A 201 0.25 2.21 2.60
CA LEU A 201 1.10 1.03 2.43
C LEU A 201 1.75 1.06 1.04
N VAL A 202 1.05 1.55 0.01
CA VAL A 202 1.59 1.75 -1.34
C VAL A 202 2.53 2.96 -1.41
N LEU A 203 2.31 4.02 -0.63
CA LEU A 203 3.20 5.19 -0.55
C LEU A 203 4.58 4.89 0.07
N SER A 204 4.71 3.83 0.87
CA SER A 204 5.98 3.44 1.49
C SER A 204 7.01 2.86 0.50
N HIS A 205 6.55 2.41 -0.67
CA HIS A 205 7.45 2.14 -1.77
C HIS A 205 7.76 3.47 -2.47
N GLY A 206 9.02 3.87 -2.48
CA GLY A 206 9.56 5.00 -3.24
C GLY A 206 9.48 4.80 -4.76
N GLN A 207 8.28 4.52 -5.27
CA GLN A 207 7.92 4.43 -6.67
C GLN A 207 6.75 5.37 -6.95
N ALA A 208 6.90 6.62 -6.53
CA ALA A 208 6.14 7.74 -7.08
C ALA A 208 6.72 8.14 -8.44
N THR A 209 6.63 7.23 -9.41
CA THR A 209 7.04 7.49 -10.79
C THR A 209 5.82 7.34 -11.70
N VAL A 210 4.96 8.36 -11.65
CA VAL A 210 4.19 8.89 -12.79
C VAL A 210 3.15 8.01 -13.53
N GLU A 211 2.88 6.74 -13.18
CA GLU A 211 1.97 5.90 -14.01
C GLU A 211 0.68 5.38 -13.34
N SER A 212 0.30 5.84 -12.15
CA SER A 212 -0.98 5.44 -11.53
C SER A 212 -2.23 5.92 -12.29
N GLY A 213 -2.05 6.76 -13.32
CA GLY A 213 -3.11 7.23 -14.23
C GLY A 213 -3.55 6.24 -15.31
N PHE A 214 -2.95 5.05 -15.41
CA PHE A 214 -3.26 4.08 -16.48
C PHE A 214 -3.68 2.68 -16.00
N SER A 215 -4.15 2.51 -14.77
CA SER A 215 -4.63 1.19 -14.32
C SER A 215 -6.05 0.89 -14.83
N GLN A 216 -6.15 0.62 -16.14
CA GLN A 216 -7.22 -0.25 -16.67
C GLN A 216 -7.13 -1.66 -16.05
N ASN A 217 -6.01 -2.00 -15.39
CA ASN A 217 -5.79 -3.28 -14.73
C ASN A 217 -6.74 -3.50 -13.55
N LYS A 218 -7.18 -2.43 -12.85
CA LYS A 218 -8.17 -2.56 -11.77
C LYS A 218 -9.55 -3.04 -12.24
N GLN A 219 -9.88 -2.84 -13.53
CA GLN A 219 -11.09 -3.39 -14.15
C GLN A 219 -10.91 -4.85 -14.59
N LEU A 220 -9.68 -5.37 -14.54
CA LEU A 220 -9.30 -6.71 -15.00
C LEU A 220 -8.89 -7.66 -13.90
N GLU A 221 -8.64 -7.15 -12.69
CA GLU A 221 -8.45 -7.93 -11.48
C GLU A 221 -9.70 -8.75 -11.16
N VAL A 222 -9.57 -10.05 -11.33
CA VAL A 222 -10.38 -11.07 -10.66
C VAL A 222 -9.38 -11.94 -9.92
N GLU A 223 -9.69 -12.34 -8.69
CA GLU A 223 -8.79 -13.08 -7.80
C GLU A 223 -8.28 -14.38 -8.45
N ASN A 224 -7.01 -14.74 -8.18
CA ASN A 224 -6.34 -15.99 -8.59
C ASN A 224 -6.03 -16.19 -10.10
N LEU A 225 -5.66 -15.15 -10.85
CA LEU A 225 -5.17 -15.30 -12.23
C LEU A 225 -3.63 -15.23 -12.33
N ASN A 226 -3.03 -16.07 -13.18
CA ASN A 226 -1.60 -16.05 -13.47
C ASN A 226 -1.23 -14.81 -14.33
N GLU A 227 0.01 -14.32 -14.23
CA GLU A 227 0.52 -13.13 -14.94
C GLU A 227 0.33 -13.23 -16.47
N GLU A 228 0.55 -14.41 -17.04
CA GLU A 228 0.34 -14.66 -18.48
C GLU A 228 -1.10 -14.39 -18.92
N PHE A 229 -2.06 -14.71 -18.04
CA PHE A 229 -3.47 -14.47 -18.31
C PHE A 229 -3.81 -12.97 -18.29
N TYR A 230 -3.16 -12.19 -17.42
CA TYR A 230 -3.30 -10.74 -17.41
C TYR A 230 -2.77 -10.10 -18.70
N VAL A 231 -1.62 -10.58 -19.18
CA VAL A 231 -1.04 -10.11 -20.46
C VAL A 231 -2.00 -10.43 -21.61
N ALA A 232 -2.51 -11.65 -21.70
CA ALA A 232 -3.47 -12.06 -22.72
C ALA A 232 -4.77 -11.22 -22.68
N LYS A 233 -5.35 -11.01 -21.49
CA LYS A 233 -6.56 -10.21 -21.31
C LYS A 233 -6.35 -8.76 -21.73
N ARG A 234 -5.18 -8.19 -21.44
CA ARG A 234 -4.80 -6.82 -21.85
C ARG A 234 -4.70 -6.68 -23.36
N ILE A 235 -4.10 -7.66 -24.05
CA ILE A 235 -4.01 -7.69 -25.52
C ILE A 235 -5.42 -7.73 -26.14
N ILE A 236 -6.29 -8.61 -25.63
CA ILE A 236 -7.67 -8.74 -26.12
C ILE A 236 -8.44 -7.43 -25.95
N LEU A 237 -8.35 -6.80 -24.79
CA LEU A 237 -9.05 -5.54 -24.53
C LEU A 237 -8.49 -4.36 -25.30
N GLY A 238 -7.17 -4.31 -25.49
CA GLY A 238 -6.54 -3.35 -26.39
C GLY A 238 -7.12 -3.44 -27.80
N LYS A 239 -7.29 -4.67 -28.30
CA LYS A 239 -7.88 -4.90 -29.62
C LYS A 239 -9.36 -4.54 -29.69
N ILE A 240 -10.17 -4.88 -28.67
CA ILE A 240 -11.60 -4.52 -28.62
C ILE A 240 -11.77 -3.00 -28.57
N LYS A 241 -10.95 -2.29 -27.79
CA LYS A 241 -10.95 -0.82 -27.72
C LYS A 241 -10.55 -0.19 -29.06
N TYR A 242 -9.54 -0.73 -29.72
CA TYR A 242 -9.14 -0.30 -31.07
C TYR A 242 -10.28 -0.46 -32.08
N CYS A 243 -11.08 -1.53 -31.99
CA CYS A 243 -12.25 -1.77 -32.84
C CYS A 243 -13.50 -0.96 -32.41
N GLY A 244 -13.45 -0.24 -31.28
CA GLY A 244 -14.54 0.56 -30.73
C GLY A 244 -15.72 -0.23 -30.14
N SER A 245 -15.92 -1.49 -30.55
CA SER A 245 -16.94 -2.39 -30.01
C SER A 245 -16.62 -3.85 -30.35
N LEU A 246 -17.11 -4.79 -29.54
CA LEU A 246 -16.97 -6.23 -29.79
C LEU A 246 -17.56 -6.66 -31.14
N ARG A 247 -18.62 -5.98 -31.61
CA ARG A 247 -19.29 -6.28 -32.89
C ARG A 247 -18.46 -5.91 -34.11
N ASN A 248 -17.44 -5.08 -33.95
CA ASN A 248 -16.57 -4.61 -35.04
C ASN A 248 -15.27 -5.42 -35.13
N VAL A 249 -15.10 -6.44 -34.28
CA VAL A 249 -13.92 -7.31 -34.32
C VAL A 249 -14.08 -8.28 -35.49
N VAL A 250 -13.25 -8.11 -36.51
CA VAL A 250 -13.24 -9.00 -37.68
C VAL A 250 -12.71 -10.37 -37.26
N ILE A 251 -13.53 -11.40 -37.45
CA ILE A 251 -13.16 -12.80 -37.16
C ILE A 251 -12.31 -13.33 -38.32
N THR A 252 -10.98 -13.39 -38.11
CA THR A 252 -10.08 -13.94 -39.13
C THR A 252 -10.03 -15.47 -39.10
N LYS A 253 -9.50 -16.08 -40.15
CA LYS A 253 -9.37 -17.54 -40.27
C LYS A 253 -8.41 -18.09 -39.20
N GLU A 254 -7.36 -17.36 -38.88
CA GLU A 254 -6.37 -17.70 -37.87
C GLU A 254 -6.98 -17.70 -36.46
N LEU A 255 -7.86 -16.74 -36.16
CA LEU A 255 -8.58 -16.68 -34.89
C LEU A 255 -9.50 -17.89 -34.70
N ARG A 256 -10.16 -18.33 -35.78
CA ARG A 256 -11.00 -19.54 -35.76
C ARG A 256 -10.19 -20.80 -35.50
N ILE A 257 -9.02 -20.93 -36.14
CA ILE A 257 -8.11 -22.07 -35.94
C ILE A 257 -7.55 -22.06 -34.52
N ALA A 258 -7.14 -20.89 -34.00
CA ALA A 258 -6.65 -20.74 -32.64
C ALA A 258 -7.71 -21.10 -31.58
N ALA A 259 -8.96 -20.66 -31.79
CA ALA A 259 -10.07 -21.01 -30.90
C ALA A 259 -10.39 -22.51 -30.94
N ALA A 260 -10.37 -23.13 -32.11
CA ALA A 260 -10.60 -24.57 -32.26
C ALA A 260 -9.50 -25.41 -31.57
N GLY A 261 -8.24 -24.96 -31.63
CA GLY A 261 -7.09 -25.62 -31.00
C GLY A 261 -6.88 -25.30 -29.52
N ALA A 262 -7.59 -24.32 -28.95
CA ALA A 262 -7.37 -23.87 -27.57
C ALA A 262 -7.59 -24.97 -26.53
N ARG A 263 -8.61 -25.83 -26.74
CA ARG A 263 -8.88 -26.96 -25.84
C ARG A 263 -7.77 -28.02 -25.87
N GLN A 264 -7.23 -28.33 -27.05
CA GLN A 264 -6.11 -29.27 -27.17
C GLN A 264 -4.85 -28.74 -26.51
N LYS A 265 -4.53 -27.45 -26.69
CA LYS A 265 -3.39 -26.82 -26.03
C LYS A 265 -3.53 -26.80 -24.51
N TYR A 266 -4.73 -26.57 -24.01
CA TYR A 266 -5.01 -26.62 -22.57
C TYR A 266 -4.82 -28.04 -22.00
N LEU A 267 -5.31 -29.07 -22.70
CA LEU A 267 -5.11 -30.45 -22.28
C LEU A 267 -3.62 -30.84 -22.29
N ALA A 268 -2.88 -30.48 -23.33
CA ALA A 268 -1.44 -30.73 -23.40
C ALA A 268 -0.66 -30.04 -22.27
N HIS A 269 -1.10 -28.88 -21.80
CA HIS A 269 -0.49 -28.16 -20.69
C HIS A 269 -0.86 -28.73 -19.31
N LEU A 270 -1.98 -29.47 -19.19
CA LEU A 270 -2.33 -30.19 -17.96
C LEU A 270 -1.61 -31.53 -17.84
N ASP A 271 -1.15 -32.08 -18.96
CA ASP A 271 -0.40 -33.33 -19.04
C ASP A 271 1.12 -33.12 -18.84
N GLU A 272 1.60 -31.87 -18.80
CA GLU A 272 2.96 -31.43 -18.39
C GLU A 272 3.03 -31.13 -16.89
#